data_AF-A0A161VHH7-F1
#
_entry.id   AF-A0A161VHH7-F1
#
_cell.length_a   1.000
_cell.length_b   1.000
_cell.length_c   1.000
_cell.angle_alpha   90.00
_cell.angle_beta   90.00
_cell.angle_gamma   90.00
#
_symmetry.space_group_name_H-M   'P 1'
#
loop_
_entity.id
_entity.type
_entity.pdbx_description
1 polymer ?
#
loop_
_entity_poly.entity_id
_entity_poly.type
_entity_poly.pdbx_seq_one_letter_code
_entity_poly.pdbx_strand_id
1 'polypeptide(L)'
;MDKEKLIIRKKTSLASRIRRAVFLTALWVVALYLVIVNVCFIFGIYSDALVVNYSLFNLSFRIYRSLGTLILVIGVLISLYGIIHIRRLKRKAATDDKNNA
;
A
#
# COMPACT_ATOMS: atom_id res chain seq x y z
N MET A 1 -39.19 0.46 13.30
CA MET A 1 -37.80 0.27 13.76
C MET A 1 -36.89 0.84 12.69
N ASP A 2 -36.31 2.02 12.94
CA ASP A 2 -35.62 2.81 11.91
C ASP A 2 -34.39 2.10 11.35
N LYS A 3 -34.46 1.75 10.06
CA LYS A 3 -33.38 1.12 9.29
C LYS A 3 -32.09 1.99 9.23
N GLU A 4 -32.18 3.26 9.61
CA GLU A 4 -31.05 4.20 9.60
C GLU A 4 -30.01 3.94 10.71
N LYS A 5 -30.38 3.22 11.78
CA LYS A 5 -29.50 2.99 12.94
C LYS A 5 -28.49 1.84 12.75
N LEU A 6 -28.63 1.05 11.68
CA LEU A 6 -27.76 -0.10 11.40
C LEU A 6 -26.47 0.26 10.66
N ILE A 7 -26.31 1.51 10.21
CA ILE A 7 -25.05 1.94 9.58
C ILE A 7 -24.07 2.31 10.69
N ILE A 8 -23.34 1.32 11.21
CA ILE A 8 -22.14 1.56 12.02
C ILE A 8 -21.09 2.22 11.13
N ARG A 9 -21.17 3.55 10.95
CA ARG A 9 -20.10 4.33 10.32
C ARG A 9 -18.94 4.39 11.29
N LYS A 10 -17.87 3.65 10.99
CA LYS A 10 -16.58 3.78 11.66
C LYS A 10 -16.09 5.22 11.48
N LYS A 11 -16.30 6.08 12.48
CA LYS A 11 -15.81 7.46 12.48
C LYS A 11 -14.31 7.45 12.71
N THR A 12 -13.55 7.24 11.64
CA THR A 12 -12.10 7.50 11.65
C THR A 12 -11.91 9.01 11.81
N SER A 13 -11.19 9.44 12.86
CA SER A 13 -10.94 10.86 13.08
C SER A 13 -10.17 11.49 11.92
N LEU A 14 -10.47 12.76 11.61
CA LEU A 14 -9.84 13.50 10.53
C LEU A 14 -8.31 13.57 10.73
N ALA A 15 -7.86 13.78 11.97
CA ALA A 15 -6.45 13.71 12.35
C ALA A 15 -5.79 12.35 12.05
N SER A 16 -6.50 11.23 12.28
CA SER A 16 -5.97 9.91 11.93
C SER A 16 -5.87 9.70 10.42
N ARG A 17 -6.74 10.31 9.62
CA ARG A 17 -6.69 10.24 8.15
C ARG A 17 -5.51 11.04 7.59
N ILE A 18 -5.33 12.28 8.06
CA ILE A 18 -4.22 13.15 7.65
C ILE A 18 -2.88 12.50 8.01
N ARG A 19 -2.74 12.00 9.24
CA ARG A 19 -1.50 11.34 9.66
C ARG A 19 -1.13 10.17 8.75
N ARG A 20 -2.10 9.32 8.40
CA ARG A 20 -1.90 8.22 7.46
C ARG A 20 -1.51 8.72 6.07
N ALA A 21 -2.16 9.78 5.58
CA ALA A 21 -1.83 10.38 4.30
C ALA A 21 -0.39 10.91 4.29
N VAL A 22 0.04 11.64 5.32
CA VAL A 22 1.41 12.16 5.45
C VAL A 22 2.44 11.02 5.46
N PHE A 23 2.23 9.99 6.26
CA PHE A 23 3.13 8.82 6.28
C PHE A 23 3.20 8.12 4.93
N LEU A 24 2.06 7.96 4.26
CA LEU A 24 2.01 7.33 2.94
C LEU A 24 2.74 8.18 1.89
N THR A 25 2.53 9.50 1.89
CA THR A 25 3.22 10.43 0.98
C THR A 25 4.72 10.41 1.22
N ALA A 26 5.17 10.49 2.47
CA ALA A 26 6.60 10.44 2.81
C ALA A 26 7.24 9.13 2.34
N LEU A 27 6.55 8.00 2.54
CA LEU A 27 7.01 6.69 2.06
C LEU A 27 7.17 6.68 0.53
N TRP A 28 6.21 7.22 -0.20
CA TRP A 28 6.26 7.30 -1.66
C TRP A 28 7.36 8.22 -2.18
N VAL A 29 7.62 9.35 -1.50
CA VAL A 29 8.73 10.25 -1.85
C VAL A 29 10.06 9.51 -1.77
N VAL A 30 10.30 8.76 -0.69
CA VAL A 30 11.52 7.95 -0.53
C VAL A 30 11.60 6.87 -1.60
N ALA A 31 10.51 6.14 -1.83
CA ALA A 31 10.48 5.10 -2.88
C ALA A 31 10.79 5.68 -4.27
N LEU A 32 10.19 6.82 -4.61
CA LEU A 32 10.42 7.48 -5.89
C LEU A 32 11.87 7.98 -6.02
N TYR A 33 12.43 8.54 -4.95
CA TYR A 33 13.82 8.98 -4.91
C TYR A 33 14.78 7.83 -5.21
N LEU A 34 14.59 6.67 -4.55
CA LEU A 34 15.40 5.47 -4.81
C LEU A 34 15.32 5.02 -6.27
N VAL A 35 14.11 5.02 -6.85
CA VAL A 35 13.91 4.66 -8.26
C VAL A 35 14.63 5.65 -9.17
N ILE A 36 14.47 6.96 -8.96
CA ILE A 36 15.09 8.01 -9.79
C ILE A 36 16.61 7.88 -9.77
N VAL A 37 17.23 7.77 -8.60
CA VAL A 37 18.70 7.67 -8.49
C VAL A 37 19.24 6.47 -9.27
N ASN A 38 18.59 5.31 -9.16
CA ASN A 38 19.01 4.12 -9.89
C ASN A 38 18.72 4.22 -11.41
N VAL A 39 17.60 4.81 -11.81
CA VAL A 39 17.25 5.03 -13.22
C VAL A 39 18.21 6.02 -13.88
N CYS A 40 18.53 7.15 -13.23
CA CYS A 40 19.52 8.11 -13.71
C CYS A 40 20.88 7.45 -13.95
N PHE A 41 21.29 6.56 -13.05
CA PHE A 41 22.53 5.80 -13.21
C PHE A 41 22.49 4.85 -14.42
N ILE A 42 21.38 4.13 -14.63
CA ILE A 42 21.20 3.24 -15.81
C ILE A 42 21.29 4.04 -17.13
N PHE A 43 20.77 5.27 -17.16
CA PHE A 43 20.82 6.15 -18.32
C PHE A 43 22.15 6.92 -18.47
N GLY A 44 23.13 6.69 -17.59
CA GLY A 44 24.44 7.35 -17.65
C GLY A 44 24.43 8.83 -17.25
N ILE A 45 23.40 9.28 -16.53
CA ILE A 45 23.31 10.64 -15.99
C ILE A 45 24.10 10.67 -14.68
N TYR A 46 25.31 11.23 -14.73
CA TYR A 46 26.21 11.31 -13.58
C TYR A 46 26.36 12.74 -13.06
N SER A 47 26.38 12.88 -11.75
CA SER A 47 26.79 14.09 -11.02
C SER A 47 27.45 13.61 -9.73
N ASP A 48 28.44 14.32 -9.21
CA ASP A 48 29.16 13.93 -7.98
C ASP A 48 28.21 13.58 -6.82
N ALA A 49 27.14 14.36 -6.66
CA ALA A 49 26.10 14.07 -5.67
C ALA A 49 25.30 12.80 -6.01
N LEU A 50 24.97 12.56 -7.28
CA LEU A 50 24.23 11.37 -7.72
C LEU A 50 25.05 10.09 -7.56
N VAL A 51 26.36 10.13 -7.80
CA VAL A 51 27.23 8.94 -7.67
C VAL A 51 27.33 8.48 -6.22
N VAL A 52 27.43 9.42 -5.27
CA VAL A 52 27.41 9.13 -3.83
C VAL A 52 26.06 8.55 -3.42
N ASN A 53 24.96 9.20 -3.83
CA ASN A 53 23.61 8.72 -3.52
C ASN A 53 23.34 7.35 -4.15
N TYR A 54 23.79 7.12 -5.39
CA TYR A 54 23.71 5.82 -6.03
C TYR A 54 24.51 4.78 -5.23
N SER A 55 25.73 5.08 -4.79
CA SER A 55 26.52 4.11 -4.01
C SER A 55 25.85 3.70 -2.69
N LEU A 56 25.17 4.63 -2.02
CA LEU A 56 24.40 4.36 -0.80
C LEU A 56 23.10 3.59 -1.07
N PHE A 57 22.44 3.90 -2.20
CA PHE A 57 21.13 3.35 -2.57
C PHE A 57 21.21 2.44 -3.79
N ASN A 58 22.37 1.80 -4.01
CA ASN A 58 22.58 0.90 -5.12
C ASN A 58 21.83 -0.38 -4.83
N LEU A 59 20.64 -0.51 -5.40
CA LEU A 59 19.97 -1.79 -5.39
C LEU A 59 20.69 -2.68 -6.40
N SER A 60 21.52 -3.60 -5.90
CA SER A 60 22.04 -4.66 -6.76
C SER A 60 20.88 -5.38 -7.45
N PHE A 61 21.11 -5.89 -8.65
CA PHE A 61 20.08 -6.58 -9.45
C PHE A 61 19.40 -7.73 -8.67
N ARG A 62 20.13 -8.35 -7.74
CA ARG A 62 19.61 -9.36 -6.81
C ARG A 62 18.60 -8.80 -5.80
N ILE A 63 18.85 -7.60 -5.27
CA ILE A 63 17.95 -6.90 -4.36
C ILE A 63 16.71 -6.44 -5.13
N TYR A 64 16.85 -5.91 -6.35
CA TYR A 64 15.70 -5.59 -7.22
C TYR A 64 14.77 -6.78 -7.40
N ARG A 65 15.34 -7.94 -7.75
CA ARG A 65 14.58 -9.18 -7.94
C ARG A 65 13.89 -9.62 -6.65
N SER A 66 14.59 -9.55 -5.52
CA SER A 66 14.05 -9.96 -4.22
C SER A 66 12.93 -9.03 -3.75
N LEU A 67 13.13 -7.72 -3.86
CA LEU A 67 12.18 -6.69 -3.43
C LEU A 67 10.95 -6.66 -4.34
N GLY A 68 11.13 -6.78 -5.66
CA GLY A 68 10.04 -6.95 -6.62
C GLY A 68 9.21 -8.21 -6.36
N THR A 69 9.88 -9.33 -6.08
CA THR A 69 9.18 -10.58 -5.70
C THR A 69 8.39 -10.40 -4.40
N LEU A 70 8.97 -9.73 -3.40
CA LEU A 70 8.32 -9.46 -2.13
C LEU A 70 7.07 -8.58 -2.31
N ILE A 71 7.16 -7.52 -3.11
CA ILE A 71 6.01 -6.65 -3.44
C ILE A 71 4.89 -7.47 -4.11
N LEU A 72 5.25 -8.33 -5.06
CA LEU A 72 4.29 -9.21 -5.74
C LEU A 72 3.58 -10.13 -4.75
N VAL A 73 4.34 -10.80 -3.87
CA VAL A 73 3.80 -11.71 -2.85
C VAL A 73 2.87 -10.96 -1.89
N ILE A 74 3.30 -9.81 -1.37
CA ILE A 74 2.48 -8.99 -0.46
C ILE A 74 1.20 -8.51 -1.18
N GLY A 75 1.31 -8.07 -2.43
CA GLY A 75 0.17 -7.65 -3.24
C GLY A 75 -0.86 -8.76 -3.42
N VAL A 76 -0.41 -9.98 -3.73
CA VAL A 76 -1.27 -11.17 -3.85
C VAL A 76 -1.95 -11.50 -2.52
N LEU A 77 -1.22 -11.49 -1.41
CA LEU A 77 -1.77 -11.77 -0.08
C LEU A 77 -2.84 -10.75 0.34
N ILE A 78 -2.59 -9.45 0.13
CA ILE A 78 -3.55 -8.39 0.43
C ILE A 78 -4.82 -8.55 -0.42
N SER A 79 -4.66 -8.87 -1.71
CA SER A 79 -5.78 -9.05 -2.63
C SER A 79 -6.64 -10.26 -2.24
N LEU A 80 -6.01 -11.40 -1.94
CA LEU A 80 -6.69 -12.59 -1.44
C LEU A 80 -7.45 -12.32 -0.14
N TYR A 81 -6.78 -11.67 0.82
CA TYR A 81 -7.42 -11.29 2.09
C TYR A 81 -8.62 -10.37 1.85
N GLY A 82 -8.50 -9.37 0.98
CA GLY A 82 -9.58 -8.46 0.60
C GLY A 82 -10.79 -9.19 0.03
N ILE A 83 -10.57 -10.12 -0.92
CA ILE A 83 -11.63 -10.94 -1.52
C ILE A 83 -12.32 -11.79 -0.46
N ILE A 84 -11.56 -12.49 0.40
CA ILE A 84 -12.11 -13.33 1.46
C ILE A 84 -12.92 -12.48 2.45
N HIS A 85 -12.39 -11.33 2.86
CA HIS A 85 -13.04 -10.43 3.81
C HIS A 85 -14.38 -9.90 3.25
N ILE A 86 -14.39 -9.42 2.00
CA ILE A 86 -15.62 -8.94 1.35
C ILE A 86 -16.64 -10.07 1.20
N ARG A 87 -16.21 -11.28 0.81
CA ARG A 87 -17.12 -12.45 0.71
C ARG A 87 -17.71 -12.84 2.06
N ARG A 88 -16.93 -12.79 3.14
CA ARG A 88 -17.43 -13.04 4.50
C ARG A 88 -18.45 -11.99 4.93
N LEU A 89 -18.20 -10.71 4.64
CA LEU A 89 -19.14 -9.63 4.92
C LEU A 89 -20.47 -9.81 4.16
N LYS A 90 -20.41 -10.15 2.87
CA LYS A 90 -21.60 -10.45 2.06
C LYS A 90 -22.41 -11.63 2.64
N ARG A 91 -21.74 -12.70 3.08
CA ARG A 91 -22.41 -13.86 3.70
C ARG A 91 -23.08 -13.51 5.02
N LYS A 92 -22.44 -12.69 5.86
CA LYS A 92 -23.03 -12.22 7.12
C LYS A 92 -24.29 -11.40 6.87
N ALA A 93 -24.23 -10.42 5.96
CA ALA A 93 -25.39 -9.60 5.62
C ALA A 93 -26.59 -10.44 5.10
N ALA A 94 -26.32 -11.42 4.23
CA ALA A 94 -27.37 -12.31 3.72
C ALA A 94 -27.97 -13.25 4.78
N THR A 95 -27.26 -13.53 5.86
CA THR A 95 -27.77 -14.36 6.98
C THR A 95 -28.61 -13.49 7.93
N ASP A 96 -28.19 -12.27 8.20
CA ASP A 96 -28.93 -11.32 9.03
C ASP A 96 -30.27 -10.92 8.37
N ASP A 97 -30.32 -10.77 7.04
CA ASP A 97 -31.57 -10.50 6.29
C ASP A 97 -32.56 -11.68 6.37
N LYS A 98 -32.07 -12.92 6.42
CA LYS A 98 -32.94 -14.12 6.55
C LYS A 98 -33.48 -14.33 7.96
N ASN A 99 -32.77 -13.87 8.98
CA ASN A 99 -33.20 -14.01 10.38
C ASN A 99 -34.13 -12.88 10.84
N ASN A 100 -34.16 -11.76 10.10
CA ASN A 100 -35.02 -10.60 10.37
C ASN A 100 -36.27 -10.52 9.47
N ALA A 101 -36.50 -11.52 8.61
CA ALA A 101 -37.68 -11.69 7.76
C ALA A 101 -38.62 -12.74 8.34
#